data_AF-A0A838WWU4-F1
#
_entry.id   AF-A0A838WWU4-F1
#
_cell.length_a   1.000
_cell.length_b   1.000
_cell.length_c   1.000
_cell.angle_alpha   90.00
_cell.angle_beta   90.00
_cell.angle_gamma   90.00
#
_symmetry.space_group_name_H-M   'P 1'
#
loop_
_entity.id
_entity.type
_entity.pdbx_description
1 polymer ?
#
loop_
_entity_poly.entity_id
_entity_poly.type
_entity_poly.pdbx_seq_one_letter_code
_entity_poly.pdbx_strand_id
1 'polypeptide(L)'
;SGLGTMHRHADARWRQNLSSVGDLAHIQRELISHTANFVKPGGVLVYATCTLHPQENEELIREFLHVNPQWEMEKPNLDFLDVSSPGWLKLWPHQQNMDGFFLVRLRKNKD
;
A
#
# COMPACT_ATOMS: atom_id res chain seq x y z
N SER A 1 -3.79 9.70 3.41
CA SER A 1 -3.29 11.00 3.93
C SER A 1 -2.57 11.85 2.88
N GLY A 2 -1.96 11.25 1.84
CA GLY A 2 -1.29 12.00 0.76
C GLY A 2 0.10 12.53 1.13
N LEU A 3 0.69 12.05 2.23
CA LEU A 3 1.97 12.50 2.76
C LEU A 3 3.15 12.30 1.78
N GLY A 4 3.03 11.37 0.83
CA GLY A 4 4.04 11.16 -0.21
C GLY A 4 4.12 12.29 -1.23
N THR A 5 3.08 13.11 -1.36
CA THR A 5 2.96 14.15 -2.40
C THR A 5 3.24 15.57 -1.91
N MET A 6 3.69 15.72 -0.66
CA MET A 6 3.90 17.03 -0.02
C MET A 6 4.93 17.92 -0.73
N HIS A 7 5.80 17.36 -1.57
CA HIS A 7 6.73 18.15 -2.39
C HIS A 7 5.99 18.97 -3.46
N ARG A 8 4.96 18.38 -4.10
CA ARG A 8 4.11 19.07 -5.08
C ARG A 8 2.98 19.88 -4.44
N HIS A 9 2.55 19.49 -3.25
CA HIS A 9 1.48 20.14 -2.49
C HIS A 9 2.00 20.64 -1.13
N ALA A 10 2.74 21.75 -1.14
CA ALA A 10 3.38 22.29 0.06
C ALA A 10 2.37 22.63 1.18
N ASP A 11 1.16 23.02 0.82
CA ASP A 11 0.07 23.34 1.72
C ASP A 11 -0.51 22.10 2.44
N ALA A 12 -0.30 20.90 1.88
CA ALA A 12 -0.80 19.66 2.45
C ALA A 12 -0.29 19.43 3.89
N ARG A 13 0.92 19.90 4.22
CA ARG A 13 1.50 19.82 5.57
C ARG A 13 0.62 20.47 6.64
N TRP A 14 -0.11 21.53 6.28
CA TRP A 14 -0.96 22.31 7.18
C TRP A 14 -2.40 21.79 7.25
N ARG A 15 -2.78 20.92 6.33
CA ARG A 15 -4.12 20.32 6.24
C ARG A 15 -4.21 18.95 6.95
N GLN A 16 -3.08 18.35 7.34
CA GLN A 16 -3.06 17.07 8.04
C GLN A 16 -3.40 17.25 9.53
N ASN A 17 -4.13 16.28 10.07
CA ASN A 17 -4.33 16.14 11.50
C ASN A 17 -3.95 14.70 11.92
N LEU A 18 -3.65 14.49 13.21
CA LEU A 18 -3.19 13.18 13.69
C LEU A 18 -4.25 12.07 13.54
N SER A 19 -5.54 12.40 13.56
CA SER A 19 -6.62 11.42 13.41
C SER A 19 -6.81 10.95 11.97
N SER A 20 -6.54 11.80 10.99
CA SER A 20 -6.83 11.56 9.56
C SER A 20 -6.13 10.34 9.00
N VAL A 21 -4.94 10.00 9.50
CA VAL A 21 -4.23 8.80 9.10
C VAL A 21 -4.97 7.56 9.58
N GLY A 22 -5.43 7.55 10.84
CA GLY A 22 -6.19 6.44 11.42
C GLY A 22 -7.52 6.23 10.71
N ASP A 23 -8.26 7.31 10.47
CA ASP A 23 -9.55 7.28 9.78
C ASP A 23 -9.40 6.72 8.35
N LEU A 24 -8.37 7.18 7.63
CA LEU A 24 -8.10 6.70 6.27
C LEU A 24 -7.59 5.27 6.25
N ALA A 25 -6.73 4.87 7.20
CA ALA A 25 -6.28 3.49 7.33
C ALA A 25 -7.46 2.55 7.61
N HIS A 26 -8.43 2.96 8.42
CA HIS A 26 -9.66 2.19 8.65
C HIS A 26 -10.46 1.99 7.36
N ILE A 27 -10.74 3.06 6.61
CA ILE A 27 -11.43 2.96 5.31
C ILE A 27 -10.65 2.08 4.33
N GLN A 28 -9.33 2.22 4.27
CA GLN A 28 -8.47 1.40 3.40
C GLN A 28 -8.55 -0.09 3.75
N ARG A 29 -8.62 -0.45 5.04
CA ARG A 29 -8.82 -1.84 5.50
C ARG A 29 -10.16 -2.41 5.03
N GLU A 30 -11.23 -1.63 5.12
CA GLU A 30 -12.55 -2.05 4.64
C GLU A 30 -12.54 -2.27 3.12
N LEU A 31 -11.94 -1.34 2.37
CA LEU A 31 -11.84 -1.42 0.91
C LEU A 31 -11.04 -2.64 0.45
N ILE A 32 -9.86 -2.90 1.01
CA ILE A 32 -9.05 -4.05 0.60
C ILE A 32 -9.75 -5.38 0.96
N SER A 33 -10.37 -5.46 2.13
CA SER A 33 -11.08 -6.66 2.58
C SER A 33 -12.30 -6.95 1.70
N HIS A 34 -13.04 -5.91 1.32
CA HIS A 34 -14.20 -6.06 0.46
C HIS A 34 -13.79 -6.43 -0.98
N THR A 35 -12.82 -5.72 -1.55
CA THR A 35 -12.35 -5.94 -2.94
C THR A 35 -11.70 -7.31 -3.14
N ALA A 36 -11.01 -7.83 -2.13
CA ALA A 36 -10.42 -9.18 -2.15
C ALA A 36 -11.45 -10.29 -2.44
N ASN A 37 -12.71 -10.12 -2.04
CA ASN A 37 -13.75 -11.13 -2.26
C ASN A 37 -14.13 -11.29 -3.74
N PHE A 38 -13.86 -10.27 -4.58
CA PHE A 38 -14.18 -10.30 -6.01
C PHE A 38 -13.05 -10.89 -6.87
N VAL A 39 -11.90 -11.18 -6.27
CA VAL A 39 -10.76 -11.75 -6.97
C VAL A 39 -10.91 -13.27 -7.06
N LYS A 40 -10.87 -13.79 -8.29
CA LYS A 40 -10.93 -15.23 -8.58
C LYS A 40 -9.73 -15.98 -8.00
N PRO A 41 -9.83 -17.30 -7.72
CA PRO A 41 -8.66 -18.13 -7.39
C PRO A 41 -7.54 -17.95 -8.41
N GLY A 42 -6.30 -17.85 -7.94
CA GLY A 42 -5.15 -17.50 -8.79
C GLY A 42 -5.13 -16.06 -9.30
N GLY A 43 -6.09 -15.21 -8.94
CA GLY A 43 -6.15 -13.80 -9.34
C GLY A 43 -5.19 -12.90 -8.58
N VAL A 44 -5.00 -11.67 -9.07
CA VAL A 44 -4.08 -10.68 -8.50
C VAL A 44 -4.86 -9.46 -8.01
N LEU A 45 -4.49 -8.95 -6.84
CA LEU A 45 -4.90 -7.66 -6.31
C LEU A 45 -3.66 -6.79 -6.13
N VAL A 46 -3.72 -5.54 -6.56
CA VAL A 46 -2.67 -4.56 -6.31
C VAL A 46 -3.21 -3.50 -5.36
N TYR A 47 -2.50 -3.31 -4.25
CA TYR A 47 -2.78 -2.24 -3.30
C TYR A 47 -1.71 -1.15 -3.47
N ALA A 48 -2.14 0.10 -3.61
CA ALA A 48 -1.23 1.22 -3.80
C ALA A 48 -1.76 2.50 -3.13
N THR A 49 -0.85 3.30 -2.56
CA THR A 49 -1.17 4.57 -1.91
C THR A 49 -0.13 5.64 -2.27
N CYS A 50 -0.53 6.91 -2.23
CA CYS A 50 0.34 8.08 -2.35
C CYS A 50 0.81 8.61 -0.98
N THR A 51 0.97 7.69 -0.02
CA THR A 51 1.48 7.97 1.32
C THR A 51 2.59 7.00 1.68
N LEU A 52 3.45 7.42 2.58
CA LEU A 52 4.52 6.60 3.13
C LEU A 52 4.26 6.21 4.61
N HIS A 53 3.06 6.51 5.12
CA HIS A 53 2.72 6.23 6.51
C HIS A 53 2.51 4.73 6.77
N PRO A 54 3.18 4.12 7.77
CA PRO A 54 3.10 2.67 8.01
C PRO A 54 1.70 2.12 8.27
N GLN A 55 0.86 2.87 9.00
CA GLN A 55 -0.53 2.52 9.29
C GLN A 55 -1.40 2.32 8.04
N GLU A 56 -1.15 3.09 6.98
CA GLU A 56 -1.86 2.98 5.70
C GLU A 56 -1.26 1.89 4.79
N ASN A 57 -0.08 1.36 5.14
CA ASN A 57 0.74 0.54 4.25
C ASN A 57 1.13 -0.79 4.92
N GLU A 58 2.34 -0.89 5.51
CA GLU A 58 2.88 -2.16 6.00
C GLU A 58 2.03 -2.79 7.10
N GLU A 59 1.48 -2.00 8.01
CA GLU A 59 0.63 -2.53 9.09
C GLU A 59 -0.66 -3.11 8.53
N LEU A 60 -1.32 -2.37 7.63
CA LEU A 60 -2.54 -2.79 6.95
C LEU A 60 -2.31 -4.08 6.13
N ILE A 61 -1.21 -4.16 5.38
CA ILE A 61 -0.91 -5.34 4.57
C ILE A 61 -0.57 -6.56 5.43
N ARG A 62 0.19 -6.39 6.52
CA ARG A 62 0.47 -7.49 7.45
C ARG A 62 -0.81 -8.01 8.10
N GLU A 63 -1.68 -7.12 8.53
CA GLU A 63 -2.98 -7.47 9.11
C GLU A 63 -3.87 -8.21 8.09
N PHE A 64 -3.97 -7.68 6.87
CA PHE A 64 -4.73 -8.32 5.79
C PHE A 64 -4.25 -9.75 5.51
N LEU A 65 -2.94 -9.97 5.39
CA LEU A 65 -2.35 -11.29 5.14
C LEU A 65 -2.50 -12.24 6.32
N HIS A 66 -2.45 -11.72 7.56
CA HIS A 66 -2.74 -12.53 8.75
C HIS A 66 -4.19 -13.04 8.73
N VAL A 67 -5.15 -12.17 8.40
CA VAL A 67 -6.58 -12.52 8.42
C VAL A 67 -6.98 -13.36 7.22
N ASN A 68 -6.26 -13.26 6.10
CA ASN A 68 -6.61 -13.92 4.84
C ASN A 68 -5.47 -14.84 4.34
N PRO A 69 -5.31 -16.05 4.92
CA PRO A 69 -4.21 -16.96 4.62
C PRO A 69 -4.19 -17.50 3.18
N GLN A 70 -5.29 -17.37 2.44
CA GLN A 70 -5.38 -17.67 1.01
C GLN A 70 -4.72 -16.61 0.12
N TRP A 71 -4.08 -15.59 0.70
CA TRP A 71 -3.36 -14.54 0.00
C TRP A 71 -1.89 -14.54 0.36
N GLU A 72 -1.05 -14.22 -0.62
CA GLU A 72 0.38 -14.07 -0.45
C GLU A 72 0.91 -12.82 -1.19
N MET A 73 2.04 -12.28 -0.72
CA MET A 73 2.75 -11.24 -1.45
C MET A 73 3.49 -11.85 -2.64
N GLU A 74 3.19 -11.36 -3.83
CA GLU A 74 3.89 -11.75 -5.05
C GLU A 74 4.84 -10.63 -5.44
N LYS A 75 6.16 -10.87 -5.28
CA LYS A 75 7.18 -9.89 -5.64
C LYS A 75 6.99 -9.48 -7.11
N PRO A 76 6.79 -8.18 -7.41
CA PRO A 76 6.65 -7.76 -8.79
C PRO A 76 8.01 -7.88 -9.50
N ASN A 77 8.00 -8.40 -10.73
CA ASN A 77 9.20 -8.45 -11.55
C ASN A 77 9.46 -7.07 -12.17
N LEU A 78 10.11 -6.19 -11.41
CA LEU A 78 10.45 -4.82 -11.81
C LEU A 78 11.96 -4.67 -11.75
N ASP A 79 12.63 -4.99 -12.85
CA ASP A 79 14.11 -4.93 -12.96
C ASP A 79 14.70 -3.53 -12.69
N PHE A 80 13.86 -2.49 -12.74
CA PHE A 80 14.25 -1.09 -12.61
C PHE A 80 13.96 -0.48 -11.23
N LEU A 81 13.37 -1.23 -10.30
CA LEU A 81 13.02 -0.73 -8.98
C LEU A 81 13.48 -1.69 -7.89
N ASP A 82 14.14 -1.13 -6.88
CA ASP A 82 14.59 -1.91 -5.73
C ASP A 82 13.39 -2.30 -4.86
N VAL A 83 12.85 -3.49 -5.11
CA VAL A 83 11.73 -4.03 -4.34
C VAL A 83 12.26 -4.39 -2.95
N SER A 84 11.91 -3.56 -1.98
CA SER A 84 12.30 -3.75 -0.59
C SER A 84 11.81 -5.12 -0.08
N SER A 85 12.67 -5.85 0.63
CA SER A 85 12.22 -6.96 1.49
C SER A 85 11.22 -6.37 2.50
N PRO A 86 9.99 -6.91 2.63
CA PRO A 86 9.54 -8.27 2.36
C PRO A 86 8.68 -8.50 1.09
N GLY A 87 8.74 -7.63 0.07
CA GLY A 87 8.06 -7.86 -1.23
C GLY A 87 7.12 -6.74 -1.70
N TRP A 88 6.99 -5.67 -0.93
CA TRP A 88 6.36 -4.42 -1.37
C TRP A 88 7.40 -3.41 -1.87
N LEU A 89 6.92 -2.43 -2.63
CA LEU A 89 7.72 -1.34 -3.18
C LEU A 89 7.41 -0.04 -2.43
N LYS A 90 8.45 0.65 -1.99
CA LYS A 90 8.38 2.04 -1.53
C LYS A 90 9.17 2.94 -2.47
N LEU A 91 8.49 3.92 -3.05
CA LEU A 91 9.12 5.00 -3.80
C LEU A 91 9.34 6.15 -2.82
N TRP A 92 10.60 6.56 -2.64
CA TRP A 92 10.97 7.61 -1.70
C TRP A 92 11.32 8.89 -2.47
N PRO A 93 10.72 10.05 -2.14
CA PRO A 93 10.95 11.25 -2.94
C PRO A 93 12.42 11.61 -3.16
N HIS A 94 13.24 11.43 -2.12
CA HIS A 94 14.66 11.76 -2.13
C HIS A 94 15.55 10.77 -2.91
N GLN A 95 15.09 9.55 -3.18
CA GLN A 95 15.87 8.54 -3.90
C GLN A 95 15.50 8.49 -5.39
N GLN A 96 14.24 8.76 -5.75
CA GLN A 96 13.74 8.59 -7.12
C GLN A 96 13.33 9.90 -7.80
N ASN A 97 13.58 11.07 -7.18
CA ASN A 97 13.25 12.39 -7.71
C ASN A 97 11.78 12.50 -8.18
N MET A 98 10.87 11.94 -7.38
CA MET A 98 9.42 11.87 -7.65
C MET A 98 8.62 11.96 -6.35
N ASP A 99 7.29 11.80 -6.38
CA ASP A 99 6.51 11.70 -5.14
C ASP A 99 6.66 10.33 -4.46
N GLY A 100 6.26 10.27 -3.19
CA GLY A 100 6.28 9.08 -2.38
C GLY A 100 5.07 8.18 -2.62
N PHE A 101 5.32 6.89 -2.86
CA PHE A 101 4.28 5.90 -3.06
C PHE A 101 4.63 4.58 -2.36
N PHE A 102 3.59 3.83 -2.03
CA PHE A 102 3.68 2.45 -1.59
C PHE A 102 2.86 1.57 -2.53
N LEU A 103 3.40 0.42 -2.91
CA LEU A 103 2.71 -0.57 -3.74
C LEU A 103 3.00 -1.98 -3.23
N VAL A 104 1.98 -2.83 -3.19
CA VAL A 104 2.16 -4.27 -3.02
C VAL A 104 1.26 -5.03 -3.98
N ARG A 105 1.80 -6.13 -4.50
CA ARG A 105 1.08 -7.06 -5.35
C ARG A 105 0.77 -8.33 -4.54
N LEU A 106 -0.50 -8.70 -4.53
CA LEU A 106 -1.03 -9.81 -3.75
C LEU A 106 -1.64 -10.84 -4.71
N ARG A 107 -1.31 -12.11 -4.51
CA ARG A 107 -1.86 -13.23 -5.26
C ARG A 107 -2.84 -13.98 -4.36
N LYS A 108 -4.02 -14.30 -4.88
CA LYS A 108 -4.92 -15.26 -4.27
C LYS A 108 -4.50 -16.66 -4.69
N ASN A 109 -4.41 -17.59 -3.74
CA ASN A 109 -4.05 -18.99 -4.01
C ASN A 109 -5.05 -19.62 -4.99
N LYS A 110 -4.60 -20.68 -5.67
CA LYS A 110 -5.31 -21.31 -6.79
C LYS A 110 -6.34 -22.37 -6.38
N ASP A 111 -6.56 -22.60 -5.08
CA ASP A 111 -7.45 -23.65 -4.56
C ASP A 111 -8.74 -23.83 -5.38
#